data_AF-A0A932T0E5-F1
#
_entry.id   AF-A0A932T0E5-F1
#
_cell.length_a   1.000
_cell.length_b   1.000
_cell.length_c   1.000
_cell.angle_alpha   90.00
_cell.angle_beta   90.00
_cell.angle_gamma   90.00
#
_symmetry.space_group_name_H-M   'P 1'
#
loop_
_entity.id
_entity.type
_entity.pdbx_description
1 polymer ?
#
loop_
_entity_poly.entity_id
_entity_poly.type
_entity_poly.pdbx_seq_one_letter_code
_entity_poly.pdbx_strand_id
1 'polypeptide(L)'
;NASDGAAVAILINKASSTTTTIGAGPFTYDGSTHTGGSGTVTGAGGLSTSATSLTYSGDQVNAGTYYVTAHYAGDANHNASDGAAIAIVIKAKSLNASAWSQGTVNIGSNGAIVLHIAVDAGQLYNSDTIASLFNGATFTVQIRKSDGSISYGTLTSVAKVETDGSITVTLQMSNTLRAELYAAYVSGGAVDFHMTATSKNGNYYIDEDAMSRLLNNGALKYVV
;
A
#
# COMPACT_ATOMS: atom_id res chain seq x y z
N ASN A 1 68.40 -36.37 31.83
CA ASN A 1 67.75 -35.91 30.58
C ASN A 1 66.58 -35.02 30.92
N ALA A 2 66.77 -33.70 30.86
CA ALA A 2 65.66 -32.78 30.71
C ALA A 2 65.24 -32.86 29.23
N SER A 3 63.98 -33.20 28.97
CA SER A 3 63.40 -33.10 27.63
C SER A 3 63.25 -31.61 27.31
N ASP A 4 63.96 -31.10 26.30
CA ASP A 4 63.87 -29.73 25.79
C ASP A 4 62.95 -29.64 24.56
N GLY A 5 62.06 -30.63 24.38
CA GLY A 5 61.15 -30.70 23.26
C GLY A 5 60.44 -29.37 23.04
N ALA A 6 60.79 -28.69 21.95
CA ALA A 6 60.20 -27.41 21.58
C ALA A 6 58.68 -27.57 21.50
N ALA A 7 57.94 -26.72 22.20
CA ALA A 7 56.49 -26.73 22.15
C ALA A 7 56.04 -26.39 20.72
N VAL A 8 55.40 -27.35 20.05
CA VAL A 8 54.76 -27.12 18.75
C VAL A 8 53.36 -26.59 19.02
N ALA A 9 53.08 -25.37 18.57
CA ALA A 9 51.74 -24.82 18.62
C ALA A 9 50.84 -25.51 17.58
N ILE A 10 49.73 -26.10 18.03
CA ILE A 10 48.67 -26.59 17.14
C ILE A 10 47.69 -25.44 16.90
N LEU A 11 47.57 -25.00 15.65
CA LEU A 11 46.54 -24.07 15.24
C LEU A 11 45.24 -24.84 14.96
N ILE A 12 44.19 -24.54 15.71
CA ILE A 12 42.83 -25.01 15.42
C ILE A 12 42.05 -23.84 14.82
N ASN A 13 41.67 -23.96 13.55
CA ASN A 13 40.85 -22.95 12.90
C ASN A 13 39.41 -22.97 13.45
N LYS A 14 38.76 -21.81 13.45
CA LYS A 14 37.34 -21.70 13.76
C LYS A 14 36.49 -22.45 12.73
N ALA A 15 35.41 -23.07 13.18
CA ALA A 15 34.44 -23.72 12.32
C ALA A 15 33.57 -22.70 11.56
N SER A 16 32.99 -23.09 10.42
CA SER A 16 32.02 -22.26 9.71
C SER A 16 30.69 -22.16 10.48
N SER A 17 29.98 -21.06 10.24
CA SER A 17 28.59 -20.84 10.66
C SER A 17 27.75 -20.39 9.47
N THR A 18 26.44 -20.59 9.55
CA THR A 18 25.46 -20.15 8.57
C THR A 18 24.41 -19.29 9.26
N THR A 19 24.28 -18.05 8.83
CA THR A 19 23.23 -17.14 9.29
C THR A 19 22.07 -17.13 8.30
N THR A 20 20.84 -17.22 8.80
CA THR A 20 19.62 -17.09 8.01
C THR A 20 18.85 -15.86 8.48
N THR A 21 18.62 -14.92 7.58
CA THR A 21 17.76 -13.77 7.85
C THR A 21 16.29 -14.18 7.77
N ILE A 22 15.49 -13.72 8.72
CA ILE A 22 14.05 -13.94 8.78
C ILE A 22 13.39 -12.56 8.69
N GLY A 23 12.54 -12.36 7.68
CA GLY A 23 11.80 -11.11 7.50
C GLY A 23 10.68 -10.92 8.53
N ALA A 24 9.96 -9.80 8.42
CA ALA A 24 8.75 -9.51 9.19
C ALA A 24 7.71 -8.80 8.31
N GLY A 25 6.56 -8.45 8.90
CA GLY A 25 5.49 -7.76 8.21
C GLY A 25 4.59 -8.69 7.37
N PRO A 26 3.81 -8.15 6.42
CA PRO A 26 3.79 -6.73 6.03
C PRO A 26 3.28 -5.83 7.16
N PHE A 27 3.83 -4.61 7.24
CA PHE A 27 3.32 -3.56 8.10
C PHE A 27 2.32 -2.68 7.34
N THR A 28 1.59 -1.84 8.05
CA THR A 28 0.74 -0.79 7.46
C THR A 28 1.31 0.54 7.90
N TYR A 29 1.42 1.49 6.96
CA TYR A 29 1.88 2.84 7.23
C TYR A 29 1.13 3.45 8.43
N ASP A 30 1.88 3.78 9.48
CA ASP A 30 1.39 4.43 10.68
C ASP A 30 2.12 5.73 11.04
N GLY A 31 2.99 6.21 10.13
CA GLY A 31 3.82 7.39 10.35
C GLY A 31 5.03 7.17 11.25
N SER A 32 5.28 5.93 11.73
CA SER A 32 6.42 5.57 12.57
C SER A 32 7.41 4.64 11.88
N THR A 33 8.59 4.46 12.47
CA THR A 33 9.61 3.54 11.95
C THR A 33 9.26 2.08 12.27
N HIS A 34 9.18 1.24 11.24
CA HIS A 34 9.00 -0.20 11.38
C HIS A 34 10.35 -0.92 11.35
N THR A 35 10.87 -1.29 12.52
CA THR A 35 12.00 -2.22 12.65
C THR A 35 11.45 -3.64 12.77
N GLY A 36 11.75 -4.50 11.80
CA GLY A 36 11.28 -5.89 11.81
C GLY A 36 12.36 -6.88 11.43
N GLY A 37 12.08 -8.16 11.62
CA GLY A 37 12.96 -9.26 11.25
C GLY A 37 13.80 -9.79 12.40
N SER A 38 14.46 -10.90 12.13
CA SER A 38 15.37 -11.59 13.06
C SER A 38 16.36 -12.43 12.25
N GLY A 39 17.20 -13.21 12.93
CA GLY A 39 18.00 -14.21 12.25
C GLY A 39 18.38 -15.36 13.16
N THR A 40 18.60 -16.52 12.55
CA THR A 40 19.08 -17.73 13.22
C THR A 40 20.44 -18.10 12.68
N VAL A 41 21.26 -18.69 13.55
CA VAL A 41 22.62 -19.10 13.24
C VAL A 41 22.78 -20.56 13.60
N THR A 42 23.26 -21.35 12.65
CA THR A 42 23.62 -22.74 12.86
C THR A 42 25.08 -22.97 12.48
N GLY A 43 25.72 -23.98 13.07
CA GLY A 43 27.12 -24.28 12.78
C GLY A 43 27.55 -25.63 13.34
N ALA A 44 28.83 -25.98 13.11
CA ALA A 44 29.40 -27.21 13.65
C ALA A 44 29.38 -27.23 15.20
N GLY A 45 29.62 -28.40 15.79
CA GLY A 45 29.68 -28.52 17.26
C GLY A 45 28.36 -28.24 17.99
N GLY A 46 27.24 -28.16 17.28
CA GLY A 46 25.90 -27.91 17.85
C GLY A 46 25.54 -26.45 18.04
N LEU A 47 26.26 -25.51 17.40
CA LEU A 47 25.89 -24.09 17.41
C LEU A 47 24.45 -23.92 16.91
N SER A 48 23.60 -23.34 17.76
CA SER A 48 22.23 -22.96 17.47
C SER A 48 21.88 -21.73 18.31
N THR A 49 21.86 -20.57 17.69
CA THR A 49 21.65 -19.28 18.38
C THR A 49 20.97 -18.27 17.46
N SER A 50 20.70 -17.06 17.97
CA SER A 50 20.20 -15.94 17.18
C SER A 50 21.35 -15.13 16.57
N ALA A 51 21.05 -14.43 15.48
CA ALA A 51 21.94 -13.44 14.90
C ALA A 51 22.30 -12.35 15.95
N THR A 52 23.53 -11.84 15.90
CA THR A 52 24.03 -10.85 16.85
C THR A 52 23.53 -9.44 16.55
N SER A 53 23.23 -9.15 15.29
CA SER A 53 22.74 -7.84 14.87
C SER A 53 21.95 -7.93 13.57
N LEU A 54 21.15 -6.89 13.30
CA LEU A 54 20.44 -6.69 12.04
C LEU A 54 20.91 -5.38 11.42
N THR A 55 20.98 -5.33 10.09
CA THR A 55 21.11 -4.08 9.34
C THR A 55 19.90 -3.90 8.43
N TYR A 56 19.57 -2.64 8.15
CA TYR A 56 18.43 -2.24 7.36
C TYR A 56 18.88 -1.35 6.19
N SER A 57 18.26 -1.54 5.03
CA SER A 57 18.47 -0.71 3.85
C SER A 57 17.13 -0.34 3.22
N GLY A 58 16.93 0.95 2.96
CA GLY A 58 15.68 1.51 2.47
C GLY A 58 14.91 2.29 3.53
N ASP A 59 13.79 2.88 3.13
CA ASP A 59 12.90 3.65 4.00
C ASP A 59 12.05 2.72 4.88
N GLN A 60 12.14 2.88 6.19
CA GLN A 60 11.44 2.07 7.17
C GLN A 60 10.17 2.73 7.71
N VAL A 61 9.81 3.90 7.19
CA VAL A 61 8.64 4.67 7.61
C VAL A 61 7.59 4.67 6.51
N ASN A 62 7.96 5.10 5.30
CA ASN A 62 6.99 5.26 4.21
C ASN A 62 6.58 3.93 3.59
N ALA A 63 5.39 3.90 2.97
CA ALA A 63 4.92 2.74 2.24
C ALA A 63 5.89 2.39 1.10
N GLY A 64 6.20 1.10 0.97
CA GLY A 64 7.23 0.61 0.08
C GLY A 64 7.89 -0.64 0.61
N THR A 65 9.05 -0.96 0.04
CA THR A 65 9.84 -2.13 0.41
C THR A 65 11.20 -1.67 0.94
N TYR A 66 11.56 -2.15 2.12
CA TYR A 66 12.93 -2.07 2.65
C TYR A 66 13.48 -3.49 2.85
N TYR A 67 14.78 -3.59 3.16
CA TYR A 67 15.46 -4.87 3.33
C TYR A 67 16.09 -4.97 4.71
N VAL A 68 16.02 -6.16 5.30
CA VAL A 68 16.74 -6.52 6.51
C VAL A 68 17.80 -7.58 6.18
N THR A 69 18.95 -7.50 6.86
CA THR A 69 20.01 -8.52 6.80
C THR A 69 20.42 -8.89 8.21
N ALA A 70 20.48 -10.18 8.52
CA ALA A 70 20.97 -10.69 9.79
C ALA A 70 22.46 -11.00 9.74
N HIS A 71 23.16 -10.69 10.83
CA HIS A 71 24.61 -10.85 10.94
C HIS A 71 24.96 -11.65 12.19
N TYR A 72 25.93 -12.55 12.06
CA TYR A 72 26.59 -13.22 13.16
C TYR A 72 28.05 -12.79 13.22
N ALA A 73 28.45 -12.14 14.32
CA ALA A 73 29.82 -11.66 14.50
C ALA A 73 30.87 -12.79 14.65
N GLY A 74 30.43 -14.04 14.82
CA GLY A 74 31.31 -15.15 15.20
C GLY A 74 31.51 -15.23 16.72
N ASP A 75 32.14 -16.32 17.16
CA ASP A 75 32.55 -16.51 18.55
C ASP A 75 33.99 -17.05 18.61
N ALA A 76 34.41 -17.57 19.77
CA ALA A 76 35.76 -18.14 19.93
C ALA A 76 36.03 -19.34 19.00
N ASN A 77 35.00 -20.12 18.68
CA ASN A 77 35.06 -21.39 17.95
C ASN A 77 34.45 -21.31 16.55
N HIS A 78 33.67 -20.29 16.21
CA HIS A 78 32.96 -20.16 14.94
C HIS A 78 33.26 -18.84 14.23
N ASN A 79 33.39 -18.91 12.90
CA ASN A 79 33.55 -17.75 12.03
C ASN A 79 32.26 -16.91 11.98
N ALA A 80 32.42 -15.62 11.69
CA ALA A 80 31.31 -14.73 11.35
C ALA A 80 30.59 -15.20 10.08
N SER A 81 29.31 -14.88 9.95
CA SER A 81 28.53 -15.12 8.74
C SER A 81 27.39 -14.13 8.62
N ASP A 82 26.95 -13.91 7.38
CA ASP A 82 25.83 -13.02 7.05
C ASP A 82 24.71 -13.83 6.39
N GLY A 83 23.47 -13.46 6.71
CA GLY A 83 22.31 -13.95 5.98
C GLY A 83 22.10 -13.18 4.68
N ALA A 84 21.21 -13.69 3.83
CA ALA A 84 20.76 -12.94 2.66
C ALA A 84 19.85 -11.78 3.07
N ALA A 85 19.82 -10.71 2.28
CA ALA A 85 18.86 -9.62 2.47
C ALA A 85 17.43 -10.11 2.17
N ILE A 86 16.49 -9.81 3.08
CA ILE A 86 15.07 -10.17 2.95
C ILE A 86 14.22 -8.91 2.88
N ALA A 87 13.30 -8.87 1.91
CA ALA A 87 12.36 -7.77 1.74
C ALA A 87 11.30 -7.74 2.84
N ILE A 88 11.01 -6.55 3.35
CA ILE A 88 9.89 -6.25 4.23
C ILE A 88 9.07 -5.15 3.58
N VAL A 89 7.74 -5.33 3.57
CA VAL A 89 6.81 -4.42 2.93
C VAL A 89 6.05 -3.60 3.98
N ILE A 90 6.02 -2.29 3.80
CA ILE A 90 5.09 -1.37 4.46
C ILE A 90 3.99 -1.05 3.43
N LYS A 91 2.76 -1.47 3.70
CA LYS A 91 1.61 -1.18 2.85
C LYS A 91 1.14 0.25 3.08
N ALA A 92 0.68 0.89 2.01
CA ALA A 92 -0.08 2.13 2.12
C ALA A 92 -1.31 1.91 3.04
N LYS A 93 -1.65 2.93 3.82
CA LYS A 93 -2.83 2.90 4.69
C LYS A 93 -4.10 3.14 3.88
N SER A 94 -5.08 2.26 4.05
CA SER A 94 -6.44 2.49 3.57
C SER A 94 -7.06 3.64 4.34
N LEU A 95 -7.59 4.62 3.62
CA LEU A 95 -8.40 5.67 4.19
C LEU A 95 -9.87 5.29 4.03
N ASN A 96 -10.61 5.32 5.14
CA ASN A 96 -12.06 5.25 5.11
C ASN A 96 -12.59 6.57 4.55
N ALA A 97 -13.46 6.49 3.56
CA ALA A 97 -14.08 7.64 2.95
C ALA A 97 -15.54 7.34 2.62
N SER A 98 -16.24 8.40 2.22
CA SER A 98 -17.57 8.32 1.64
C SER A 98 -17.57 9.08 0.34
N ALA A 99 -18.31 8.61 -0.66
CA ALA A 99 -18.37 9.27 -1.94
C ALA A 99 -19.80 9.36 -2.52
N TRP A 100 -20.11 10.50 -3.13
CA TRP A 100 -21.44 10.86 -3.65
C TRP A 100 -21.32 11.77 -4.89
N SER A 101 -22.39 11.90 -5.68
CA SER A 101 -22.42 12.87 -6.78
C SER A 101 -22.76 14.27 -6.30
N GLN A 102 -22.27 15.30 -7.01
CA GLN A 102 -22.69 16.68 -6.81
C GLN A 102 -24.13 16.91 -7.31
N GLY A 103 -25.11 16.28 -6.66
CA GLY A 103 -26.52 16.30 -7.07
C GLY A 103 -26.87 15.26 -8.13
N THR A 104 -27.95 15.51 -8.87
CA THR A 104 -28.43 14.57 -9.89
C THR A 104 -27.56 14.61 -11.14
N VAL A 105 -27.07 13.44 -11.57
CA VAL A 105 -26.34 13.24 -12.81
C VAL A 105 -27.33 13.24 -13.99
N ASN A 106 -27.22 14.26 -14.85
CA ASN A 106 -27.99 14.33 -16.08
C ASN A 106 -27.28 13.55 -17.20
N ILE A 107 -27.92 12.47 -17.68
CA ILE A 107 -27.40 11.61 -18.77
C ILE A 107 -27.93 11.99 -20.16
N GLY A 108 -28.74 13.05 -20.27
CA GLY A 108 -29.29 13.56 -21.53
C GLY A 108 -28.36 14.48 -22.33
N SER A 109 -27.24 14.92 -21.74
CA SER A 109 -26.25 15.77 -22.41
C SER A 109 -24.83 15.26 -22.19
N ASN A 110 -23.88 15.69 -23.03
CA ASN A 110 -22.45 15.37 -22.92
C ASN A 110 -21.74 16.20 -21.82
N GLY A 111 -22.40 16.42 -20.69
CA GLY A 111 -21.88 17.22 -19.58
C GLY A 111 -20.78 16.51 -18.78
N ALA A 112 -20.35 17.16 -17.70
CA ALA A 112 -19.42 16.56 -16.74
C ALA A 112 -20.18 15.94 -15.56
N ILE A 113 -19.69 14.81 -15.07
CA ILE A 113 -20.13 14.19 -13.81
C ILE A 113 -19.11 14.56 -12.74
N VAL A 114 -19.54 15.24 -11.69
CA VAL A 114 -18.67 15.57 -10.55
C VAL A 114 -18.99 14.63 -9.39
N LEU A 115 -17.98 13.87 -8.96
CA LEU A 115 -18.02 13.00 -7.80
C LEU A 115 -17.28 13.68 -6.65
N HIS A 116 -17.87 13.65 -5.46
CA HIS A 116 -17.32 14.15 -4.22
C HIS A 116 -16.88 12.96 -3.37
N ILE A 117 -15.72 13.08 -2.72
CA ILE A 117 -15.24 12.14 -1.71
C ILE A 117 -14.92 12.93 -0.44
N ALA A 118 -15.38 12.47 0.71
CA ALA A 118 -14.92 12.93 2.02
C ALA A 118 -14.23 11.78 2.75
N VAL A 119 -13.00 12.04 3.21
CA VAL A 119 -12.24 11.12 4.05
C VAL A 119 -12.58 11.37 5.51
N ASP A 120 -12.78 10.31 6.31
CA ASP A 120 -13.08 10.49 7.73
C ASP A 120 -11.90 11.14 8.47
N ALA A 121 -12.21 12.00 9.43
CA ALA A 121 -11.21 12.73 10.20
C ALA A 121 -10.33 11.79 11.07
N GLY A 122 -9.11 12.22 11.37
CA GLY A 122 -8.21 11.54 12.32
C GLY A 122 -7.45 10.33 11.74
N GLN A 123 -7.49 10.11 10.43
CA GLN A 123 -6.80 8.98 9.79
C GLN A 123 -5.38 9.28 9.32
N LEU A 124 -5.04 10.56 9.17
CA LEU A 124 -3.75 11.01 8.66
C LEU A 124 -2.72 11.09 9.79
N TYR A 125 -1.45 10.96 9.44
CA TYR A 125 -0.32 11.01 10.35
C TYR A 125 0.55 12.22 10.03
N ASN A 126 1.39 12.61 10.98
CA ASN A 126 2.33 13.72 10.81
C ASN A 126 1.60 15.02 10.42
N SER A 127 2.18 15.78 9.49
CA SER A 127 1.62 17.02 8.94
C SER A 127 0.80 16.80 7.66
N ASP A 128 0.42 15.55 7.34
CA ASP A 128 -0.31 15.27 6.11
C ASP A 128 -1.74 15.81 6.17
N THR A 129 -2.20 16.33 5.03
CA THR A 129 -3.55 16.85 4.84
C THR A 129 -4.15 16.24 3.59
N ILE A 130 -5.48 16.19 3.49
CA ILE A 130 -6.14 15.73 2.25
C ILE A 130 -5.68 16.55 1.04
N ALA A 131 -5.51 17.87 1.22
CA ALA A 131 -5.01 18.77 0.18
C ALA A 131 -3.58 18.41 -0.28
N SER A 132 -2.64 18.17 0.64
CA SER A 132 -1.27 17.80 0.27
C SER A 132 -1.19 16.43 -0.41
N LEU A 133 -2.06 15.50 -0.01
CA LEU A 133 -2.05 14.11 -0.49
C LEU A 133 -2.77 13.91 -1.82
N PHE A 134 -3.92 14.55 -2.02
CA PHE A 134 -4.84 14.23 -3.10
C PHE A 134 -5.13 15.38 -4.08
N ASN A 135 -4.76 16.63 -3.77
CA ASN A 135 -4.94 17.71 -4.74
C ASN A 135 -4.02 17.50 -5.94
N GLY A 136 -4.59 17.27 -7.12
CA GLY A 136 -3.88 16.90 -8.33
C GLY A 136 -3.46 15.42 -8.39
N ALA A 137 -3.96 14.55 -7.51
CA ALA A 137 -3.72 13.11 -7.60
C ALA A 137 -4.64 12.49 -8.68
N THR A 138 -4.18 11.39 -9.29
CA THR A 138 -4.98 10.68 -10.30
C THR A 138 -5.86 9.65 -9.63
N PHE A 139 -7.18 9.80 -9.80
CA PHE A 139 -8.17 8.80 -9.45
C PHE A 139 -8.46 7.93 -10.65
N THR A 140 -8.54 6.62 -10.41
CA THR A 140 -9.14 5.66 -11.33
C THR A 140 -10.59 5.49 -10.95
N VAL A 141 -11.48 5.61 -11.94
CA VAL A 141 -12.91 5.43 -11.77
C VAL A 141 -13.41 4.37 -12.74
N GLN A 142 -14.20 3.43 -12.22
CA GLN A 142 -14.83 2.34 -12.96
C GLN A 142 -16.32 2.31 -12.62
N ILE A 143 -17.14 1.73 -13.51
CA ILE A 143 -18.50 1.33 -13.12
C ILE A 143 -18.49 -0.16 -12.89
N ARG A 144 -18.97 -0.57 -11.72
CA ARG A 144 -19.17 -1.98 -11.38
C ARG A 144 -20.66 -2.32 -11.40
N LYS A 145 -20.94 -3.57 -11.74
CA LYS A 145 -22.25 -4.18 -11.52
C LYS A 145 -22.35 -4.68 -10.09
N SER A 146 -23.56 -5.05 -9.68
CA SER A 146 -23.82 -5.63 -8.35
C SER A 146 -23.08 -6.94 -8.06
N ASP A 147 -22.53 -7.61 -9.07
CA ASP A 147 -21.70 -8.81 -8.93
C ASP A 147 -20.19 -8.49 -8.83
N GLY A 148 -19.82 -7.21 -8.80
CA GLY A 148 -18.44 -6.73 -8.76
C GLY A 148 -17.73 -6.70 -10.11
N SER A 149 -18.35 -7.18 -11.20
CA SER A 149 -17.77 -7.10 -12.53
C SER A 149 -17.73 -5.66 -13.06
N ILE A 150 -16.67 -5.32 -13.78
CA ILE A 150 -16.51 -3.99 -14.39
C ILE A 150 -17.41 -3.92 -15.63
N SER A 151 -18.40 -3.02 -15.58
CA SER A 151 -19.32 -2.76 -16.69
C SER A 151 -18.80 -1.66 -17.61
N TYR A 152 -18.08 -0.70 -17.06
CA TYR A 152 -17.39 0.35 -17.80
C TYR A 152 -15.95 0.46 -17.33
N GLY A 153 -15.03 0.43 -18.29
CA GLY A 153 -13.58 0.37 -18.05
C GLY A 153 -13.01 1.54 -17.25
N THR A 154 -11.69 1.58 -17.12
CA THR A 154 -10.97 2.57 -16.33
C THR A 154 -10.97 3.95 -16.98
N LEU A 155 -11.59 4.93 -16.31
CA LEU A 155 -11.30 6.34 -16.52
C LEU A 155 -10.28 6.82 -15.52
N THR A 156 -9.42 7.74 -15.95
CA THR A 156 -8.56 8.48 -15.03
C THR A 156 -9.01 9.93 -14.99
N SER A 157 -9.01 10.51 -13.80
CA SER A 157 -9.32 11.92 -13.61
C SER A 157 -8.44 12.50 -12.51
N VAL A 158 -8.10 13.77 -12.67
CA VAL A 158 -7.26 14.49 -11.71
C VAL A 158 -8.16 15.09 -10.65
N ALA A 159 -7.94 14.72 -9.40
CA ALA A 159 -8.67 15.23 -8.27
C ALA A 159 -8.32 16.70 -8.00
N LYS A 160 -9.33 17.45 -7.55
CA LYS A 160 -9.15 18.76 -6.92
C LYS A 160 -9.62 18.64 -5.49
N VAL A 161 -8.90 19.24 -4.55
CA VAL A 161 -9.36 19.34 -3.15
C VAL A 161 -9.96 20.71 -2.93
N GLU A 162 -11.20 20.74 -2.47
CA GLU A 162 -11.95 21.95 -2.18
C GLU A 162 -11.56 22.54 -0.82
N THR A 163 -11.99 23.77 -0.56
CA THR A 163 -11.63 24.50 0.69
C THR A 163 -12.18 23.85 1.95
N ASP A 164 -13.23 23.04 1.84
CA ASP A 164 -13.81 22.26 2.94
C ASP A 164 -13.11 20.91 3.17
N GLY A 165 -12.08 20.60 2.37
CA GLY A 165 -11.33 19.34 2.45
C GLY A 165 -11.95 18.18 1.67
N SER A 166 -13.11 18.37 1.02
CA SER A 166 -13.66 17.38 0.11
C SER A 166 -12.82 17.26 -1.16
N ILE A 167 -12.77 16.05 -1.71
CA ILE A 167 -12.09 15.76 -2.98
C ILE A 167 -13.15 15.74 -4.08
N THR A 168 -12.95 16.51 -5.14
CA THR A 168 -13.77 16.45 -6.34
C THR A 168 -13.03 15.76 -7.48
N VAL A 169 -13.71 14.81 -8.13
CA VAL A 169 -13.22 14.10 -9.30
C VAL A 169 -14.24 14.31 -10.42
N THR A 170 -13.79 14.92 -11.52
CA THR A 170 -14.67 15.24 -12.64
C THR A 170 -14.48 14.25 -13.78
N LEU A 171 -15.56 13.61 -14.20
CA LEU A 171 -15.59 12.72 -15.36
C LEU A 171 -16.27 13.44 -16.53
N GLN A 172 -15.69 13.34 -17.71
CA GLN A 172 -16.34 13.81 -18.93
C GLN A 172 -17.25 12.71 -19.49
N MET A 173 -18.50 13.04 -19.79
CA MET A 173 -19.45 12.08 -20.36
C MET A 173 -19.00 11.65 -21.76
N SER A 174 -18.56 10.40 -21.90
CA SER A 174 -18.28 9.77 -23.20
C SER A 174 -19.54 9.10 -23.75
N ASN A 175 -19.59 8.83 -25.06
CA ASN A 175 -20.69 8.06 -25.66
C ASN A 175 -20.87 6.68 -25.02
N THR A 176 -19.76 6.02 -24.66
CA THR A 176 -19.77 4.71 -24.03
C THR A 176 -20.25 4.80 -22.58
N LEU A 177 -19.77 5.78 -21.81
CA LEU A 177 -20.23 6.01 -20.43
C LEU A 177 -21.72 6.34 -20.40
N ARG A 178 -22.17 7.19 -21.33
CA ARG A 178 -23.58 7.54 -21.47
C ARG A 178 -24.44 6.33 -21.80
N ALA A 179 -24.01 5.47 -22.72
CA ALA A 179 -24.75 4.26 -23.09
C ALA A 179 -24.89 3.32 -21.89
N GLU A 180 -23.82 3.16 -21.09
CA GLU A 180 -23.83 2.34 -19.88
C GLU A 180 -24.82 2.87 -18.83
N LEU A 181 -24.71 4.17 -18.50
CA LEU A 181 -25.59 4.81 -17.54
C LEU A 181 -27.06 4.84 -18.01
N TYR A 182 -27.29 4.99 -19.32
CA TYR A 182 -28.62 4.94 -19.91
C TYR A 182 -29.23 3.53 -19.86
N ALA A 183 -28.44 2.48 -20.14
CA ALA A 183 -28.90 1.10 -20.03
C ALA A 183 -29.31 0.75 -18.59
N ALA A 184 -28.51 1.18 -17.61
CA ALA A 184 -28.86 1.03 -16.20
C ALA A 184 -30.14 1.82 -15.84
N TYR A 185 -30.27 3.06 -16.31
CA TYR A 185 -31.47 3.88 -16.13
C TYR A 185 -32.74 3.22 -16.66
N VAL A 186 -32.71 2.69 -17.90
CA VAL A 186 -33.88 2.03 -18.53
C VAL A 186 -34.22 0.70 -17.85
N SER A 187 -33.21 -0.06 -17.41
CA SER A 187 -33.42 -1.35 -16.74
C SER A 187 -33.75 -1.24 -15.25
N GLY A 188 -33.61 -0.05 -14.65
CA GLY A 188 -33.71 0.14 -13.20
C GLY A 188 -32.57 -0.53 -12.42
N GLY A 189 -31.45 -0.83 -13.07
CA GLY A 189 -30.30 -1.51 -12.47
C GLY A 189 -29.46 -0.58 -11.60
N ALA A 190 -28.83 -1.08 -10.54
CA ALA A 190 -27.88 -0.28 -9.76
C ALA A 190 -26.62 0.05 -10.59
N VAL A 191 -26.05 1.23 -10.36
CA VAL A 191 -24.77 1.66 -10.92
C VAL A 191 -23.91 2.09 -9.75
N ASP A 192 -22.75 1.46 -9.62
CA ASP A 192 -21.77 1.74 -8.59
C ASP A 192 -20.50 2.30 -9.23
N PHE A 193 -20.11 3.50 -8.82
CA PHE A 193 -18.88 4.13 -9.27
C PHE A 193 -17.76 3.71 -8.33
N HIS A 194 -16.95 2.75 -8.75
CA HIS A 194 -15.79 2.36 -7.98
C HIS A 194 -14.64 3.34 -8.23
N MET A 195 -14.06 3.89 -7.17
CA MET A 195 -13.03 4.90 -7.21
C MET A 195 -11.81 4.44 -6.41
N THR A 196 -10.65 4.49 -7.04
CA THR A 196 -9.37 4.21 -6.37
C THR A 196 -8.36 5.30 -6.63
N ALA A 197 -7.56 5.61 -5.62
CA ALA A 197 -6.42 6.50 -5.77
C ALA A 197 -5.35 6.18 -4.74
N THR A 198 -4.09 6.28 -5.16
CA THR A 198 -2.96 6.38 -4.24
C THR A 198 -2.60 7.85 -4.07
N SER A 199 -2.40 8.27 -2.83
CA SER A 199 -1.90 9.61 -2.50
C SER A 199 -0.54 9.91 -3.17
N LYS A 200 -0.23 11.19 -3.38
CA LYS A 200 1.00 11.62 -4.05
C LYS A 200 2.30 11.14 -3.39
N ASN A 201 2.30 10.97 -2.08
CA ASN A 201 3.46 10.44 -1.34
C ASN A 201 3.49 8.90 -1.27
N GLY A 202 2.48 8.22 -1.81
CA GLY A 202 2.41 6.76 -1.82
C GLY A 202 1.94 6.11 -0.51
N ASN A 203 1.79 6.88 0.56
CA ASN A 203 1.58 6.34 1.92
C ASN A 203 0.12 5.99 2.23
N TYR A 204 -0.81 6.55 1.48
CA TYR A 204 -2.25 6.34 1.63
C TYR A 204 -2.88 5.90 0.34
N TYR A 205 -3.95 5.12 0.44
CA TYR A 205 -4.83 4.82 -0.67
C TYR A 205 -6.30 4.99 -0.25
N ILE A 206 -7.12 5.38 -1.23
CA ILE A 206 -8.57 5.39 -1.15
C ILE A 206 -9.04 4.29 -2.09
N ASP A 207 -9.93 3.44 -1.60
CA ASP A 207 -10.62 2.40 -2.36
C ASP A 207 -12.08 2.45 -1.91
N GLU A 208 -12.90 3.15 -2.70
CA GLU A 208 -14.27 3.48 -2.34
C GLU A 208 -15.22 3.08 -3.45
N ASP A 209 -16.30 2.40 -3.08
CA ASP A 209 -17.47 2.30 -3.93
C ASP A 209 -18.28 3.58 -3.76
N ALA A 210 -17.95 4.60 -4.54
CA ALA A 210 -18.78 5.78 -4.63
C ALA A 210 -20.18 5.38 -5.07
N MET A 211 -21.16 5.85 -4.29
CA MET A 211 -22.56 5.85 -4.68
C MET A 211 -23.22 4.47 -4.77
N SER A 212 -23.13 3.64 -3.72
CA SER A 212 -23.53 2.23 -3.73
C SER A 212 -24.91 1.87 -4.32
N ARG A 213 -25.80 2.83 -4.69
CA ARG A 213 -26.92 2.70 -5.66
C ARG A 213 -27.37 4.07 -6.23
N LEU A 214 -26.86 4.53 -7.37
CA LEU A 214 -27.40 5.72 -8.10
C LEU A 214 -28.90 5.60 -8.43
N LEU A 215 -29.32 4.39 -8.81
CA LEU A 215 -30.73 4.02 -8.95
C LEU A 215 -31.24 3.45 -7.63
N ASN A 216 -31.64 4.40 -6.78
CA ASN A 216 -32.53 4.31 -5.60
C ASN A 216 -32.59 5.66 -4.87
N ASN A 217 -31.62 6.56 -5.11
CA ASN A 217 -31.57 7.90 -4.52
C ASN A 217 -32.07 9.03 -5.45
N GLY A 218 -32.69 8.71 -6.60
CA GLY A 218 -33.17 9.70 -7.57
C GLY A 218 -32.05 10.49 -8.26
N ALA A 219 -30.82 9.97 -8.22
CA ALA A 219 -29.61 10.67 -8.62
C ALA A 219 -29.30 10.57 -10.12
N LEU A 220 -29.94 9.66 -10.89
CA LEU A 220 -29.90 9.69 -12.36
C LEU A 220 -31.17 10.35 -12.92
N LYS A 221 -30.98 11.31 -13.83
CA LYS A 221 -32.06 11.93 -14.61
C LYS A 221 -31.71 11.94 -16.09
N TYR A 222 -32.69 11.66 -16.95
CA TYR A 222 -32.58 11.87 -18.39
C TYR A 222 -33.47 13.06 -18.77
N VAL A 223 -32.85 14.20 -19.01
CA VAL A 223 -33.53 15.40 -19.52
C VAL A 223 -32.89 15.77 -20.86
N VAL A 224 -33.70 15.70 -21.92
CA VAL A 224 -33.31 16.00 -23.32
C VAL A 224 -33.12 17.50 -23.51
#